data_AF-A0A534JQB8-F1
#
_entry.id   AF-A0A534JQB8-F1
#
_cell.length_a   1.000
_cell.length_b   1.000
_cell.length_c   1.000
_cell.angle_alpha   90.00
_cell.angle_beta   90.00
_cell.angle_gamma   90.00
#
_symmetry.space_group_name_H-M   'P 1'
#
loop_
_entity.id
_entity.type
_entity.pdbx_description
1 polymer ?
#
loop_
_entity_poly.entity_id
_entity_poly.type
_entity_poly.pdbx_seq_one_letter_code
_entity_poly.pdbx_strand_id
1 'polypeptide(L)'
;MAEFKAVIADPKDGKSYKRDITGHYANALIGKKLGDDLDGLYVGLPGYKLQITGGSDKDGFPMRHDLPGPRRKGLLVSGGVGFHPMRPGMRKKKTVRGNTVSPDILQLNLKIVVRGPKSIEDAWQEQAR
;
A
#
# COMPACT_ATOMS: atom_id res chain seq x y z
N MET A 1 17.21 -5.86 4.41
CA MET A 1 16.56 -5.56 3.11
C MET A 1 15.12 -5.16 3.41
N ALA A 2 14.56 -4.21 2.68
CA ALA A 2 13.14 -3.90 2.81
C ALA A 2 12.32 -5.09 2.26
N GLU A 3 11.33 -5.53 3.02
CA GLU A 3 10.40 -6.59 2.65
C GLU A 3 8.99 -6.04 2.82
N PHE A 4 8.21 -6.07 1.75
CA PHE A 4 6.85 -5.55 1.76
C PHE A 4 5.86 -6.63 1.40
N LYS A 5 4.79 -6.76 2.18
CA LYS A 5 3.61 -7.53 1.82
C LYS A 5 2.72 -6.66 0.96
N ALA A 6 2.71 -6.89 -0.35
CA ALA A 6 1.81 -6.22 -1.26
C ALA A 6 0.47 -6.93 -1.32
N VAL A 7 -0.60 -6.19 -1.09
CA VAL A 7 -1.98 -6.63 -1.27
C VAL A 7 -2.51 -5.95 -2.52
N ILE A 8 -2.74 -6.71 -3.58
CA ILE A 8 -3.22 -6.21 -4.87
C ILE A 8 -4.71 -6.53 -4.98
N ALA A 9 -5.53 -5.51 -5.11
CA ALA A 9 -6.96 -5.64 -5.35
C ALA A 9 -7.28 -5.45 -6.84
N ASP A 10 -8.05 -6.39 -7.41
CA ASP A 10 -8.70 -6.22 -8.72
C ASP A 10 -10.14 -5.70 -8.50
N PRO A 11 -10.44 -4.43 -8.87
CA PRO A 11 -11.78 -3.86 -8.69
C PRO A 11 -12.86 -4.51 -9.57
N LYS A 12 -12.49 -5.19 -10.66
CA LYS A 12 -13.45 -5.78 -11.60
C LYS A 12 -13.85 -7.20 -11.17
N ASP A 13 -12.86 -7.99 -10.78
CA ASP A 13 -13.09 -9.38 -10.36
C ASP A 13 -13.41 -9.48 -8.85
N GLY A 14 -13.23 -8.38 -8.09
CA GLY A 14 -13.49 -8.32 -6.65
C GLY A 14 -12.52 -9.16 -5.80
N LYS A 15 -11.53 -9.79 -6.44
CA LYS A 15 -10.52 -10.62 -5.78
C LYS A 15 -9.34 -9.76 -5.32
N SER A 16 -8.75 -10.17 -4.20
CA SER A 16 -7.54 -9.58 -3.65
C SER A 16 -6.48 -10.65 -3.47
N TYR A 17 -5.24 -10.28 -3.71
CA TYR A 17 -4.14 -11.22 -3.75
C TYR A 17 -2.94 -10.67 -3.01
N LYS A 18 -2.22 -11.57 -2.33
CA LYS A 18 -1.05 -11.22 -1.51
C LYS A 18 0.22 -11.68 -2.21
N ARG A 19 1.22 -10.80 -2.27
CA ARG A 19 2.56 -11.10 -2.76
C ARG A 19 3.60 -10.49 -1.83
N ASP A 20 4.63 -11.25 -1.52
CA ASP A 20 5.78 -10.74 -0.78
C ASP A 20 6.80 -10.19 -1.79
N ILE A 21 7.13 -8.89 -1.65
CA ILE A 21 8.10 -8.19 -2.49
C ILE A 21 9.40 -8.07 -1.70
N THR A 22 10.47 -8.65 -2.23
CA THR A 22 11.79 -8.65 -1.61
C THR A 22 12.84 -7.96 -2.48
N GLY A 23 13.91 -7.48 -1.83
CA GLY A 23 15.14 -7.06 -2.50
C GLY A 23 14.99 -5.83 -3.40
N HIS A 24 15.43 -5.96 -4.67
CA HIS A 24 15.57 -4.84 -5.61
C HIS A 24 14.22 -4.19 -5.96
N TYR A 25 13.15 -4.98 -6.03
CA TYR A 25 11.80 -4.50 -6.30
C TYR A 25 11.23 -3.68 -5.14
N ALA A 26 11.53 -4.08 -3.91
CA ALA A 26 11.16 -3.33 -2.72
C ALA A 26 11.83 -1.94 -2.68
N ASN A 27 13.12 -1.87 -3.03
CA ASN A 27 13.85 -0.61 -3.05
C ASN A 27 13.27 0.41 -4.04
N ALA A 28 12.73 -0.04 -5.18
CA ALA A 28 12.12 0.83 -6.17
C ALA A 28 10.79 1.47 -5.69
N LEU A 29 10.14 0.87 -4.70
CA LEU A 29 8.90 1.39 -4.11
C LEU A 29 9.16 2.46 -3.03
N ILE A 30 10.38 2.52 -2.49
CA ILE A 30 10.76 3.49 -1.45
C ILE A 30 10.78 4.89 -2.06
N GLY A 31 10.16 5.85 -1.37
CA GLY A 31 10.08 7.25 -1.82
C GLY A 31 8.85 7.59 -2.67
N LYS A 32 8.09 6.58 -3.10
CA LYS A 32 6.78 6.79 -3.76
C LYS A 32 5.74 7.26 -2.75
N LYS A 33 4.72 7.98 -3.23
CA LYS A 33 3.63 8.50 -2.40
C LYS A 33 2.35 7.69 -2.58
N LEU A 34 1.48 7.76 -1.57
CA LEU A 34 0.08 7.32 -1.73
C LEU A 34 -0.57 8.12 -2.87
N GLY A 35 -1.25 7.42 -3.76
CA GLY A 35 -1.89 7.94 -4.97
C GLY A 35 -1.04 7.80 -6.23
N ASP A 36 0.25 7.52 -6.11
CA ASP A 36 1.15 7.35 -7.26
C ASP A 36 0.86 6.03 -8.00
N ASP A 37 1.00 6.10 -9.32
CA ASP A 37 0.98 4.94 -10.20
C ASP A 37 2.35 4.25 -10.22
N LEU A 38 2.31 2.93 -10.28
CA LEU A 38 3.42 2.01 -10.32
C LEU A 38 3.21 1.04 -11.48
N ASP A 39 4.32 0.69 -12.14
CA ASP A 39 4.31 -0.41 -13.08
C ASP A 39 4.23 -1.73 -12.32
N GLY A 40 3.34 -2.62 -12.75
CA GLY A 40 3.14 -3.93 -12.17
C GLY A 40 4.37 -4.83 -12.27
N LEU A 41 5.38 -4.46 -13.06
CA LEU A 41 6.68 -5.12 -13.12
C LEU A 41 7.32 -5.27 -11.72
N TYR A 42 7.19 -4.26 -10.86
CA TYR A 42 7.76 -4.28 -9.50
C TYR A 42 7.07 -5.30 -8.58
N VAL A 43 5.91 -5.82 -8.97
CA VAL A 43 5.13 -6.80 -8.18
C VAL A 43 4.98 -8.13 -8.92
N GLY A 44 5.72 -8.33 -10.02
CA GLY A 44 5.64 -9.55 -10.84
C GLY A 44 4.43 -9.63 -11.76
N LEU A 45 3.75 -8.51 -12.03
CA LEU A 45 2.63 -8.39 -12.96
C LEU A 45 3.03 -7.49 -14.15
N PRO A 46 3.82 -8.00 -15.12
CA PRO A 46 4.22 -7.22 -16.28
C PRO A 46 2.98 -6.78 -17.10
N GLY A 47 2.96 -5.52 -17.51
CA GLY A 47 1.87 -4.93 -18.30
C GLY A 47 0.67 -4.42 -17.50
N TYR A 48 0.67 -4.55 -16.18
CA TYR A 48 -0.33 -3.94 -15.30
C TYR A 48 0.10 -2.55 -14.83
N LYS A 49 -0.86 -1.64 -14.61
CA LYS A 49 -0.63 -0.42 -13.83
C LYS A 49 -1.35 -0.51 -12.49
N LEU A 50 -0.61 -0.28 -11.42
CA LEU A 50 -1.06 -0.37 -10.04
C LEU A 50 -0.98 1.01 -9.39
N GLN A 51 -1.95 1.36 -8.56
CA GLN A 51 -1.93 2.59 -7.76
C GLN A 51 -1.75 2.26 -6.28
N ILE A 52 -0.86 2.99 -5.59
CA ILE A 52 -0.70 2.88 -4.15
C ILE A 52 -1.88 3.56 -3.46
N THR A 53 -2.74 2.79 -2.79
CA THR A 53 -3.90 3.35 -2.09
C THR A 53 -3.64 3.58 -0.61
N GLY A 54 -2.76 2.77 -0.01
CA GLY A 54 -2.43 2.87 1.40
C GLY A 54 -1.43 1.83 1.86
N GLY A 55 -1.27 1.72 3.17
CA GLY A 55 -0.37 0.75 3.77
C GLY A 55 -0.37 0.84 5.29
N SER A 56 0.34 -0.10 5.90
CA SER A 56 0.50 -0.23 7.34
C SER A 56 1.97 -0.37 7.71
N ASP A 57 2.36 0.36 8.73
CA ASP A 57 3.67 0.27 9.36
C ASP A 57 3.85 -1.09 10.07
N LYS A 58 5.10 -1.47 10.39
CA LYS A 58 5.42 -2.65 11.21
C LYS A 58 4.68 -2.67 12.55
N ASP A 59 4.47 -1.49 13.14
CA ASP A 59 3.76 -1.35 14.42
C ASP A 59 2.23 -1.18 14.24
N GLY A 60 1.71 -1.40 13.02
CA GLY A 60 0.28 -1.33 12.72
C GLY A 60 -0.28 0.08 12.54
N PHE A 61 0.56 1.11 12.49
CA PHE A 61 0.10 2.48 12.22
C PHE A 61 -0.32 2.61 10.75
N PRO A 62 -1.52 3.13 10.46
CA PRO A 62 -1.97 3.33 9.09
C PRO A 62 -1.27 4.53 8.45
N MET A 63 -1.06 4.45 7.13
CA MET A 63 -0.62 5.57 6.31
C MET A 63 -1.77 6.53 6.01
N ARG A 64 -1.48 7.83 6.00
CA ARG A 64 -2.45 8.89 5.69
C ARG A 64 -1.94 9.79 4.57
N HIS A 65 -2.76 10.00 3.54
CA HIS A 65 -2.40 10.78 2.35
C HIS A 65 -2.09 12.26 2.65
N ASP A 66 -2.81 12.86 3.61
CA ASP A 66 -2.65 14.27 4.01
C ASP A 66 -1.28 14.60 4.59
N LEU A 67 -0.61 13.63 5.20
CA LEU A 67 0.62 13.88 5.95
C LEU A 67 1.84 13.65 5.05
N PRO A 68 2.58 14.69 4.65
CA PRO A 68 3.75 14.51 3.82
C PRO A 68 4.89 13.83 4.57
N GLY A 69 5.64 13.00 3.84
CA GLY A 69 6.90 12.41 4.29
C GLY A 69 6.77 10.98 4.83
N PRO A 70 7.90 10.36 5.17
CA PRO A 70 7.94 8.95 5.58
C PRO A 70 7.78 8.75 7.09
N ARG A 71 7.81 9.80 7.91
CA ARG A 71 7.86 9.68 9.38
C ARG A 71 6.48 9.47 10.00
N ARG A 72 6.48 8.98 11.24
CA ARG A 72 5.30 8.97 12.11
C ARG A 72 5.08 10.35 12.72
N LYS A 73 3.83 10.79 12.82
CA LYS A 73 3.46 12.04 13.50
C LYS A 73 2.21 11.83 14.34
N GLY A 74 2.22 12.39 15.55
CA GLY A 74 1.04 12.50 16.39
C GLY A 74 0.17 13.66 15.94
N LEU A 75 -1.07 13.37 15.53
CA LEU A 75 -2.05 14.37 15.10
C LEU A 75 -3.28 14.31 16.01
N LEU A 76 -3.91 15.46 16.23
CA LEU A 76 -5.21 15.52 16.89
C LEU A 76 -6.30 15.29 15.83
N VAL A 77 -6.85 14.07 15.81
CA VAL A 77 -7.79 13.62 14.78
C VAL A 77 -9.21 13.62 15.34
N SER A 78 -10.17 14.15 14.59
CA SER A 78 -11.60 14.12 14.89
C SER A 78 -12.32 12.89 14.28
N GLY A 79 -11.76 12.32 13.21
CA GLY A 79 -12.24 11.10 12.57
C GLY A 79 -11.42 10.74 11.33
N GLY A 80 -11.80 9.66 10.65
CA GLY A 80 -11.18 9.21 9.40
C GLY A 80 -10.10 8.14 9.61
N VAL A 81 -9.00 8.24 8.86
CA VAL A 81 -7.96 7.20 8.82
C VAL A 81 -7.31 7.01 10.19
N GLY A 82 -7.47 5.81 10.76
CA GLY A 82 -6.90 5.42 12.05
C GLY A 82 -7.67 5.89 13.29
N PHE A 83 -8.80 6.60 13.13
CA PHE A 83 -9.65 6.97 14.26
C PHE A 83 -11.14 7.00 13.88
N HIS A 84 -11.91 6.12 14.53
CA HIS A 84 -13.37 6.11 14.43
C HIS A 84 -13.97 6.65 15.74
N PRO A 85 -14.54 7.86 15.75
CA PRO A 85 -15.10 8.46 16.96
C PRO A 85 -16.40 7.76 17.36
N MET A 86 -16.50 7.32 18.61
CA MET A 86 -17.75 6.76 19.18
C MET A 86 -18.83 7.80 19.48
N ARG A 87 -18.47 9.08 19.65
CA ARG A 87 -19.40 10.17 19.93
C ARG A 87 -19.07 11.36 19.03
N PRO A 88 -20.08 12.13 18.60
CA PRO A 88 -19.86 13.34 17.83
C PRO A 88 -18.99 14.33 18.63
N GLY A 89 -18.09 15.03 17.94
CA GLY A 89 -17.19 16.01 18.55
C GLY A 89 -15.97 15.44 19.29
N MET A 90 -15.82 14.12 19.41
CA MET A 90 -14.62 13.55 20.04
C MET A 90 -13.38 13.76 19.17
N ARG A 91 -12.29 14.20 19.81
CA ARG A 91 -10.97 14.31 19.19
C ARG A 91 -9.97 13.52 20.02
N LYS A 92 -9.07 12.80 19.37
CA LYS A 92 -8.01 12.04 20.05
C LYS A 92 -6.68 12.26 19.36
N LYS A 93 -5.62 12.41 20.16
CA LYS A 93 -4.25 12.42 19.64
C LYS A 93 -3.90 10.99 19.23
N LYS A 94 -3.66 10.77 17.94
CA LYS A 94 -3.32 9.48 17.35
C LYS A 94 -2.06 9.63 16.50
N THR A 95 -1.18 8.63 16.59
CA THR A 95 0.01 8.55 15.76
C THR A 95 -0.37 7.88 14.45
N VAL A 96 0.01 8.52 13.34
CA VAL A 96 -0.19 8.00 11.98
C VAL A 96 1.12 8.10 11.21
N ARG A 97 1.28 7.27 10.18
CA ARG A 97 2.40 7.33 9.24
C ARG A 97 2.07 8.33 8.13
N GLY A 98 3.08 9.04 7.64
CA GLY A 98 2.93 9.89 6.47
C GLY A 98 2.70 9.10 5.18
N ASN A 99 2.55 9.83 4.09
CA ASN A 99 2.14 9.33 2.79
C ASN A 99 3.28 8.72 1.95
N THR A 100 4.53 8.85 2.38
CA THR A 100 5.68 8.38 1.62
C THR A 100 6.08 6.98 2.06
N VAL A 101 6.30 6.09 1.10
CA VAL A 101 6.72 4.71 1.34
C VAL A 101 8.16 4.68 1.85
N SER A 102 8.38 3.95 2.94
CA SER A 102 9.66 3.83 3.65
C SER A 102 9.95 2.37 4.00
N PRO A 103 11.21 1.98 4.26
CA PRO A 103 11.58 0.60 4.60
C PRO A 103 10.86 0.01 5.81
N ASP A 104 10.37 0.86 6.74
CA ASP A 104 9.70 0.40 7.96
C ASP A 104 8.26 -0.09 7.73
N ILE A 105 7.73 0.11 6.52
CA ILE A 105 6.38 -0.35 6.17
C ILE A 105 6.39 -1.86 6.02
N LEU A 106 5.36 -2.51 6.56
CA LEU A 106 5.20 -3.96 6.45
C LEU A 106 4.26 -4.34 5.32
N GLN A 107 3.17 -3.58 5.14
CA GLN A 107 2.13 -3.89 4.15
C GLN A 107 1.84 -2.67 3.27
N LEU A 108 1.72 -2.91 1.96
CA LEU A 108 1.25 -1.93 0.98
C LEU A 108 -0.02 -2.42 0.31
N ASN A 109 -0.99 -1.53 0.16
CA ASN A 109 -2.26 -1.77 -0.51
C ASN A 109 -2.24 -1.14 -1.90
N LEU A 110 -2.39 -1.98 -2.92
CA LEU A 110 -2.31 -1.63 -4.33
C LEU A 110 -3.66 -1.89 -4.99
N LYS A 111 -4.06 -1.00 -5.90
CA LYS A 111 -5.26 -1.13 -6.73
C LYS A 111 -4.87 -1.24 -8.19
N ILE A 112 -5.45 -2.18 -8.92
CA ILE A 112 -5.25 -2.25 -10.38
C ILE A 112 -6.03 -1.12 -11.05
N VAL A 113 -5.33 -0.27 -11.80
CA VAL A 113 -5.91 0.81 -12.62
C VAL A 113 -6.05 0.37 -14.07
N VAL A 114 -4.99 -0.25 -14.62
CA VAL A 114 -4.97 -0.78 -15.99
C VAL A 114 -4.63 -2.26 -15.95
N ARG A 115 -5.50 -3.07 -16.58
CA ARG A 115 -5.34 -4.52 -16.69
C ARG A 115 -4.34 -4.84 -17.79
N GLY A 116 -3.36 -5.68 -17.47
CA GLY A 116 -2.42 -6.20 -18.45
C GLY A 116 -3.03 -7.35 -19.29
N PRO A 117 -2.30 -7.81 -20.31
CA PRO A 117 -2.78 -8.81 -21.27
C PRO A 117 -2.87 -10.25 -20.71
N LYS A 118 -2.09 -10.60 -19.68
CA LYS A 118 -2.13 -11.92 -19.03
C LYS A 118 -3.11 -11.92 -17.85
N SER A 119 -3.82 -13.01 -17.63
CA SER A 119 -4.65 -13.16 -16.42
C SER A 119 -3.76 -13.17 -15.17
N ILE A 120 -4.28 -12.61 -14.08
CA ILE A 120 -3.53 -12.49 -12.81
C ILE A 120 -3.21 -13.87 -12.23
N GLU A 121 -4.13 -14.83 -12.39
CA GLU A 121 -3.98 -16.20 -11.90
C GLU A 121 -2.90 -16.97 -12.70
N ASP A 122 -2.83 -16.78 -14.02
CA ASP A 122 -1.80 -17.40 -14.86
C ASP A 122 -0.41 -16.77 -14.65
N ALA A 123 -0.36 -15.45 -14.49
CA ALA A 123 0.89 -14.71 -14.24
C ALA A 123 1.59 -15.15 -12.94
N TRP A 124 0.84 -15.68 -11.98
CA TRP A 124 1.38 -16.17 -10.71
C TRP A 124 1.62 -17.68 -10.66
N GLN A 125 0.89 -18.48 -11.45
CA GLN A 125 1.19 -19.89 -11.66
C GLN A 125 2.51 -20.09 -12.43
N GLU A 126 2.81 -19.22 -13.41
CA GLU A 126 4.08 -19.26 -14.17
C GLU A 126 5.33 -18.96 -13.33
N GLN A 127 5.21 -18.22 -12.21
CA GLN A 127 6.35 -17.92 -11.32
C GLN A 127 6.59 -18.99 -10.24
N ALA A 128 5.66 -19.94 -10.08
CA ALA A 128 5.77 -21.03 -9.11
C ALA A 128 6.27 -22.35 -9.75
N ARG A 129 6.37 -22.40 -11.08
CA ARG A 129 7.04 -23.46 -11.86
C ARG A 129 8.48 -23.07 -12.17
#